data_AF-A0A928B8E6-F1
#
_entry.id   AF-A0A928B8E6-F1
#
_cell.length_a   1.000
_cell.length_b   1.000
_cell.length_c   1.000
_cell.angle_alpha   90.00
_cell.angle_beta   90.00
_cell.angle_gamma   90.00
#
_symmetry.space_group_name_H-M   'P 1'
#
loop_
_entity.id
_entity.type
_entity.pdbx_description
1 polymer ?
#
loop_
_entity_poly.entity_id
_entity_poly.type
_entity_poly.pdbx_seq_one_letter_code
_entity_poly.pdbx_strand_id
1 'polypeptide(L)'
;MKLLLKIAFATLIFFSCTGGKDTKDRLDKAESLLAERPYEAIVMLQEMDGGELSSQSLRAKHSLLLAIAMEQMYMEPADLSIMFPALEYYSKKGSDTEKLTTYYHCAKAYLAAGDTEMAMECLVKGLREGAGSLDNITRGKILYEKGCIHKSFYEWEKFVAEMRAAHEIFSKEEEDNHCFNSLANIFHGYMELDDSNGARGALDSLTAIAMTTNITHISTIYNLKLKYAAKYGNKRNIQEIMPQYLESVPESYVDWLSVGNVLLGTGEMGKALEAIKKFDTYSMDKPLEYWNLASRVHEAIGNKDEALKYYRRYTEASDSLEMALLANDTRFIEERYALQIESMEKQSQKRKMAIYGLCLIFALLSIIAYAVYRLRMGKMETKLYRSQCGQLEREKADLAEILENSWVVNANVKDIIKERLELLNTIMAANISENDKIDRNAQQKIEQYIKDRKSFMGSTVAAFETSHPSFISHLRERGLTEMELGYCCLYAIGLNGKNVGEYTRMSRHYIINSGIRKKLSLDEKSTNLDKYIQQLLK
;
A
#
# COMPACT_ATOMS: atom_id res chain seq x y z
N MET A 1 7.25 43.71 6.97
CA MET A 1 7.31 43.06 5.64
C MET A 1 7.20 41.53 5.70
N LYS A 2 7.98 40.81 6.53
CA LYS A 2 7.90 39.33 6.66
C LYS A 2 6.58 38.78 7.25
N LEU A 3 5.85 39.56 8.05
CA LEU A 3 4.55 39.17 8.61
C LEU A 3 3.41 39.30 7.59
N LEU A 4 3.43 40.36 6.77
CA LEU A 4 2.48 40.58 5.68
C LEU A 4 2.63 39.55 4.57
N LEU A 5 3.87 39.10 4.26
CA LEU A 5 4.13 38.03 3.30
C LEU A 5 3.59 36.67 3.78
N LYS A 6 3.65 36.40 5.10
CA LYS A 6 3.08 35.16 5.70
C LYS A 6 1.55 35.17 5.74
N ILE A 7 0.95 36.34 5.97
CA ILE A 7 -0.52 36.50 5.94
C ILE A 7 -1.04 36.43 4.50
N ALA A 8 -0.31 36.97 3.51
CA ALA A 8 -0.61 36.81 2.09
C ALA A 8 -0.49 35.35 1.63
N PHE A 9 0.52 34.61 2.10
CA PHE A 9 0.67 33.18 1.79
C PHE A 9 -0.39 32.31 2.47
N ALA A 10 -0.82 32.65 3.69
CA ALA A 10 -1.91 31.97 4.38
C ALA A 10 -3.28 32.26 3.74
N THR A 11 -3.53 33.50 3.29
CA THR A 11 -4.79 33.87 2.62
C THR A 11 -4.91 33.28 1.21
N LEU A 12 -3.80 33.08 0.49
CA LEU A 12 -3.77 32.31 -0.78
C LEU A 12 -4.14 30.83 -0.60
N ILE A 13 -3.91 30.24 0.58
CA ILE A 13 -4.29 28.85 0.88
C ILE A 13 -5.79 28.75 1.26
N PHE A 14 -6.42 29.83 1.74
CA PHE A 14 -7.83 29.82 2.14
C PHE A 14 -8.82 30.21 1.04
N PHE A 15 -8.40 30.93 -0.01
CA PHE A 15 -9.27 31.21 -1.18
C PHE A 15 -9.31 30.10 -2.23
N SER A 16 -8.39 29.12 -2.17
CA SER A 16 -8.37 27.99 -3.13
C SER A 16 -9.29 26.82 -2.75
N CYS A 17 -9.84 26.81 -1.52
CA CYS A 17 -10.64 25.69 -1.02
C CYS A 17 -12.15 25.85 -1.27
N THR A 18 -12.65 27.06 -1.55
CA THR A 18 -14.07 27.31 -1.78
C THR A 18 -14.50 26.94 -3.20
N GLY A 19 -13.72 27.29 -4.23
CA GLY A 19 -14.00 26.93 -5.62
C GLY A 19 -13.88 25.42 -5.92
N GLY A 20 -12.93 24.74 -5.26
CA GLY A 20 -12.75 23.28 -5.42
C GLY A 20 -13.89 22.46 -4.82
N LYS A 21 -14.59 22.98 -3.80
CA LYS A 21 -15.75 22.33 -3.18
C LYS A 21 -16.97 22.39 -4.10
N ASP A 22 -17.28 23.56 -4.65
CA ASP A 22 -18.37 23.74 -5.62
C ASP A 22 -18.18 22.86 -6.87
N THR A 23 -16.95 22.80 -7.37
CA THR A 23 -16.58 21.95 -8.50
C THR A 23 -16.77 20.45 -8.21
N LYS A 24 -16.36 20.01 -7.02
CA LYS A 24 -16.54 18.61 -6.60
C LYS A 24 -18.02 18.27 -6.46
N ASP A 25 -18.80 19.13 -5.81
CA ASP A 25 -20.24 18.92 -5.60
C ASP A 25 -20.98 18.84 -6.97
N ARG A 26 -20.54 19.61 -7.97
CA ARG A 26 -21.03 19.49 -9.36
C ARG A 26 -20.68 18.14 -10.01
N LEU A 27 -19.45 17.65 -9.86
CA LEU A 27 -19.06 16.33 -10.41
C LEU A 27 -19.79 15.19 -9.71
N ASP A 28 -19.96 15.25 -8.39
CA ASP A 28 -20.71 14.27 -7.62
C ASP A 28 -22.19 14.28 -8.05
N LYS A 29 -22.75 15.46 -8.34
CA LYS A 29 -24.09 15.59 -8.92
C LYS A 29 -24.18 15.00 -10.33
N ALA A 30 -23.24 15.31 -11.22
CA ALA A 30 -23.20 14.76 -12.57
C ALA A 30 -23.13 13.22 -12.55
N GLU A 31 -22.28 12.66 -11.70
CA GLU A 31 -22.17 11.21 -11.50
C GLU A 31 -23.50 10.58 -11.05
N SER A 32 -24.19 11.20 -10.08
CA SER A 32 -25.50 10.72 -9.64
C SER A 32 -26.59 10.76 -10.73
N LEU A 33 -26.43 11.63 -11.73
CA LEU A 33 -27.37 11.78 -12.84
C LEU A 33 -27.11 10.79 -13.98
N LEU A 34 -25.92 10.18 -14.08
CA LEU A 34 -25.56 9.30 -15.21
C LEU A 34 -26.55 8.16 -15.42
N ALA A 35 -27.01 7.52 -14.33
CA ALA A 35 -27.89 6.35 -14.44
C ALA A 35 -29.31 6.70 -14.93
N GLU A 36 -29.88 7.82 -14.46
CA GLU A 36 -31.30 8.14 -14.68
C GLU A 36 -31.51 9.26 -15.71
N ARG A 37 -30.55 10.18 -15.83
CA ARG A 37 -30.65 11.43 -16.60
C ARG A 37 -29.32 11.76 -17.29
N PRO A 38 -28.81 10.88 -18.16
CA PRO A 38 -27.50 11.03 -18.80
C PRO A 38 -27.39 12.31 -19.63
N TYR A 39 -28.50 12.80 -20.20
CA TYR A 39 -28.54 14.08 -20.90
C TYR A 39 -28.24 15.28 -19.97
N GLU A 40 -28.83 15.31 -18.77
CA GLU A 40 -28.53 16.39 -17.81
C GLU A 40 -27.10 16.31 -17.30
N ALA A 41 -26.59 15.09 -17.09
CA ALA A 41 -25.22 14.85 -16.68
C ALA A 41 -24.23 15.38 -17.73
N ILE A 42 -24.42 15.06 -19.01
CA ILE A 42 -23.46 15.48 -20.03
C ILE A 42 -23.45 16.98 -20.26
N VAL A 43 -24.61 17.64 -20.27
CA VAL A 43 -24.67 19.10 -20.40
C VAL A 43 -23.89 19.75 -19.26
N MET A 44 -24.09 19.27 -18.04
CA MET A 44 -23.35 19.76 -16.87
C MET A 44 -21.85 19.56 -16.99
N LEU A 45 -21.40 18.41 -17.52
CA LEU A 45 -19.99 18.09 -17.70
C LEU A 45 -19.36 18.91 -18.83
N GLN A 46 -20.05 19.14 -19.94
CA GLN A 46 -19.54 19.93 -21.06
C GLN A 46 -19.42 21.44 -20.73
N GLU A 47 -20.28 21.95 -19.85
CA GLU A 47 -20.20 23.32 -19.35
C GLU A 47 -18.99 23.56 -18.42
N MET A 48 -18.36 22.49 -17.91
CA MET A 48 -17.18 22.59 -17.06
C MET A 48 -15.92 22.66 -17.92
N ASP A 49 -15.08 23.68 -17.71
CA ASP A 49 -13.73 23.67 -18.27
C ASP A 49 -12.84 22.71 -17.47
N GLY A 50 -12.64 21.51 -18.03
CA GLY A 50 -11.78 20.49 -17.45
C GLY A 50 -10.33 20.95 -17.26
N GLY A 51 -9.85 21.93 -18.03
CA GLY A 51 -8.50 22.50 -17.92
C GLY A 51 -8.30 23.41 -16.71
N GLU A 52 -9.38 24.06 -16.24
CA GLU A 52 -9.35 25.00 -15.10
C GLU A 52 -9.53 24.31 -13.73
N LEU A 53 -9.77 22.99 -13.73
CA LEU A 53 -9.96 22.23 -12.50
C LEU A 53 -8.66 22.15 -11.68
N SER A 54 -8.71 22.66 -10.46
CA SER A 54 -7.56 22.87 -9.56
C SER A 54 -6.73 21.63 -9.20
N SER A 55 -7.27 20.41 -9.33
CA SER A 55 -6.56 19.18 -8.96
C SER A 55 -6.60 18.11 -10.05
N GLN A 56 -5.53 17.30 -10.12
CA GLN A 56 -5.44 16.17 -11.05
C GLN A 56 -6.57 15.15 -10.84
N SER A 57 -7.01 14.97 -9.59
CA SER A 57 -8.13 14.08 -9.25
C SER A 57 -9.45 14.56 -9.83
N LEU A 58 -9.77 15.86 -9.71
CA LEU A 58 -10.99 16.43 -10.28
C LEU A 58 -10.98 16.39 -11.80
N ARG A 59 -9.82 16.65 -12.43
CA ARG A 59 -9.63 16.51 -13.88
C ARG A 59 -9.87 15.08 -14.36
N ALA A 60 -9.31 14.10 -13.65
CA ALA A 60 -9.52 12.69 -13.94
C ALA A 60 -10.99 12.28 -13.80
N LYS A 61 -11.65 12.71 -12.72
CA LYS A 61 -13.07 12.43 -12.50
C LYS A 61 -13.95 13.05 -13.59
N HIS A 62 -13.76 14.33 -13.91
CA HIS A 62 -14.47 14.99 -15.01
C HIS A 62 -14.27 14.27 -16.35
N SER A 63 -13.03 13.97 -16.70
CA SER A 63 -12.64 13.22 -17.90
C SER A 63 -13.36 11.87 -18.01
N LEU A 64 -13.36 11.08 -16.93
CA LEU A 64 -14.01 9.77 -16.92
C LEU A 64 -15.54 9.87 -17.00
N LEU A 65 -16.16 10.77 -16.22
CA LEU A 65 -17.61 10.96 -16.25
C LEU A 65 -18.09 11.46 -17.61
N LEU A 66 -17.33 12.34 -18.27
CA LEU A 66 -17.65 12.82 -19.61
C LEU A 66 -17.66 11.66 -20.61
N ALA A 67 -16.64 10.78 -20.58
CA ALA A 67 -16.59 9.61 -21.45
C ALA A 67 -17.75 8.63 -21.21
N ILE A 68 -18.13 8.40 -19.95
CA ILE A 68 -19.30 7.57 -19.60
C ILE A 68 -20.60 8.20 -20.14
N ALA A 69 -20.78 9.51 -19.91
CA ALA A 69 -21.97 10.22 -20.39
C ALA A 69 -22.07 10.21 -21.92
N MET A 70 -20.94 10.36 -22.62
CA MET A 70 -20.88 10.27 -24.08
C MET A 70 -21.33 8.92 -24.61
N GLU A 71 -20.88 7.83 -23.97
CA GLU A 71 -21.33 6.48 -24.31
C GLU A 71 -22.83 6.30 -24.08
N GLN A 72 -23.36 6.69 -22.91
CA GLN A 72 -24.78 6.54 -22.58
C GLN A 72 -25.71 7.33 -23.50
N MET A 73 -25.19 8.43 -24.07
CA MET A 73 -25.89 9.27 -25.03
C MET A 73 -25.66 8.85 -26.49
N TYR A 74 -25.01 7.70 -26.72
CA TYR A 74 -24.73 7.15 -28.05
C TYR A 74 -24.00 8.13 -28.98
N MET A 75 -23.13 8.96 -28.42
CA MET A 75 -22.26 9.83 -29.21
C MET A 75 -20.99 9.08 -29.63
N GLU A 76 -20.22 9.71 -30.52
CA GLU A 76 -18.90 9.21 -30.87
C GLU A 76 -18.05 8.98 -29.62
N PRO A 77 -17.22 7.93 -29.58
CA PRO A 77 -16.32 7.69 -28.45
C PRO A 77 -15.51 8.94 -28.11
N ALA A 78 -15.30 9.16 -26.81
CA ALA A 78 -14.50 10.28 -26.35
C ALA A 78 -13.10 10.25 -26.99
N ASP A 79 -12.64 11.41 -27.47
CA ASP A 79 -11.30 11.54 -28.03
C ASP A 79 -10.23 11.15 -27.01
N LEU A 80 -9.09 10.69 -27.51
CA LEU A 80 -7.92 10.35 -26.68
C LEU A 80 -7.51 11.51 -25.76
N SER A 81 -7.61 12.75 -26.24
CA SER A 81 -7.33 13.95 -25.43
C SER A 81 -8.25 14.09 -24.22
N ILE A 82 -9.53 13.70 -24.35
CA ILE A 82 -10.49 13.70 -23.26
C ILE A 82 -10.13 12.64 -22.24
N MET A 83 -9.62 11.47 -22.68
CA MET A 83 -9.30 10.34 -21.80
C MET A 83 -7.95 10.47 -21.05
N PHE A 84 -7.00 11.26 -21.54
CA PHE A 84 -5.66 11.35 -20.93
C PHE A 84 -5.66 11.71 -19.42
N PRO A 85 -6.45 12.69 -18.94
CA PRO A 85 -6.47 13.01 -17.51
C PRO A 85 -6.92 11.83 -16.65
N ALA A 86 -7.96 11.10 -17.07
CA ALA A 86 -8.42 9.89 -16.39
C ALA A 86 -7.34 8.80 -16.42
N LEU A 87 -6.77 8.51 -17.59
CA LEU A 87 -5.74 7.49 -17.74
C LEU A 87 -4.50 7.76 -16.89
N GLU A 88 -3.99 8.99 -16.89
CA GLU A 88 -2.77 9.36 -16.17
C GLU A 88 -2.93 9.21 -14.64
N TYR A 89 -4.14 9.51 -14.14
CA TYR A 89 -4.45 9.49 -12.72
C TYR A 89 -4.90 8.10 -12.25
N TYR A 90 -5.93 7.52 -12.86
CA TYR A 90 -6.58 6.30 -12.37
C TYR A 90 -5.73 5.04 -12.59
N SER A 91 -4.91 4.97 -13.65
CA SER A 91 -3.96 3.85 -13.81
C SER A 91 -3.04 3.68 -12.59
N LYS A 92 -2.68 4.79 -11.92
CA LYS A 92 -1.77 4.80 -10.76
C LYS A 92 -2.51 4.77 -9.42
N LYS A 93 -3.61 5.52 -9.31
CA LYS A 93 -4.26 5.85 -8.03
C LYS A 93 -5.73 5.43 -7.94
N GLY A 94 -6.32 4.95 -9.02
CA GLY A 94 -7.72 4.54 -9.04
C GLY A 94 -7.98 3.27 -8.23
N SER A 95 -9.21 3.13 -7.77
CA SER A 95 -9.79 1.86 -7.37
C SER A 95 -9.83 0.89 -8.55
N ASP A 96 -10.02 -0.40 -8.27
CA ASP A 96 -10.13 -1.43 -9.31
C ASP A 96 -11.25 -1.11 -10.32
N THR A 97 -12.37 -0.55 -9.84
CA THR A 97 -13.49 -0.12 -10.70
C THR A 97 -13.15 1.10 -11.55
N GLU A 98 -12.50 2.12 -10.98
CA GLU A 98 -12.07 3.30 -11.76
C GLU A 98 -11.03 2.90 -12.82
N LYS A 99 -10.12 1.97 -12.51
CA LYS A 99 -9.16 1.43 -13.49
C LYS A 99 -9.86 0.68 -14.60
N LEU A 100 -10.74 -0.28 -14.26
CA LEU A 100 -11.50 -1.06 -15.23
C LEU A 100 -12.22 -0.15 -16.22
N THR A 101 -12.96 0.83 -15.70
CA THR A 101 -13.77 1.78 -16.47
C THR A 101 -12.89 2.71 -17.32
N THR A 102 -11.82 3.25 -16.74
CA THR A 102 -10.88 4.11 -17.47
C THR A 102 -10.25 3.38 -18.65
N TYR A 103 -9.76 2.16 -18.43
CA TYR A 103 -9.15 1.36 -19.49
C TYR A 103 -10.16 0.97 -20.58
N TYR A 104 -11.41 0.65 -20.20
CA TYR A 104 -12.48 0.39 -21.16
C TYR A 104 -12.72 1.59 -22.10
N HIS A 105 -12.93 2.78 -21.54
CA HIS A 105 -13.16 3.97 -22.37
C HIS A 105 -11.91 4.41 -23.16
N CYS A 106 -10.70 4.20 -22.62
CA CYS A 106 -9.47 4.40 -23.40
C CYS A 106 -9.41 3.44 -24.60
N ALA A 107 -9.80 2.18 -24.43
CA ALA A 107 -9.84 1.24 -25.53
C ALA A 107 -10.81 1.69 -26.62
N LYS A 108 -12.02 2.17 -26.26
CA LYS A 108 -12.97 2.73 -27.23
C LYS A 108 -12.38 3.93 -27.99
N ALA A 109 -11.68 4.83 -27.28
CA ALA A 109 -11.03 5.98 -27.89
C ALA A 109 -9.93 5.57 -28.89
N TYR A 110 -9.11 4.56 -28.54
CA TYR A 110 -8.10 4.02 -29.45
C TYR A 110 -8.72 3.30 -30.65
N LEU A 111 -9.80 2.53 -30.46
CA LEU A 111 -10.54 1.90 -31.56
C LEU A 111 -11.10 2.95 -32.54
N ALA A 112 -11.67 4.04 -32.03
CA ALA A 112 -12.13 5.15 -32.85
C ALA A 112 -10.99 5.83 -33.63
N ALA A 113 -9.79 5.88 -33.05
CA ALA A 113 -8.58 6.37 -33.71
C ALA A 113 -7.92 5.35 -34.66
N GLY A 114 -8.46 4.12 -34.77
CA GLY A 114 -7.89 3.04 -35.58
C GLY A 114 -6.67 2.33 -34.98
N ASP A 115 -6.30 2.65 -33.74
CA ASP A 115 -5.17 2.04 -33.02
C ASP A 115 -5.64 0.81 -32.25
N THR A 116 -5.82 -0.29 -32.98
CA THR A 116 -6.29 -1.56 -32.38
C THR A 116 -5.26 -2.17 -31.42
N GLU A 117 -3.98 -1.85 -31.59
CA GLU A 117 -2.91 -2.32 -30.70
C GLU A 117 -3.08 -1.73 -29.30
N MET A 118 -3.14 -0.40 -29.21
CA MET A 118 -3.32 0.28 -27.93
C MET A 118 -4.69 0.01 -27.31
N ALA A 119 -5.73 -0.20 -28.13
CA ALA A 119 -7.02 -0.63 -27.65
C ALA A 119 -6.95 -1.99 -26.95
N MET A 120 -6.34 -3.00 -27.59
CA MET A 120 -6.19 -4.33 -27.00
C MET A 120 -5.34 -4.28 -25.72
N GLU A 121 -4.25 -3.49 -25.72
CA GLU A 121 -3.45 -3.29 -24.51
C GLU A 121 -4.28 -2.70 -23.35
N CYS A 122 -5.13 -1.71 -23.64
CA CYS A 122 -6.03 -1.12 -22.66
C CYS A 122 -7.04 -2.15 -22.13
N LEU A 123 -7.68 -2.96 -22.99
CA LEU A 123 -8.63 -4.00 -22.58
C LEU A 123 -7.97 -5.05 -21.67
N VAL A 124 -6.78 -5.53 -22.02
CA VAL A 124 -6.03 -6.49 -21.21
C VAL A 124 -5.60 -5.89 -19.86
N LYS A 125 -5.14 -4.63 -19.86
CA LYS A 125 -4.86 -3.89 -18.61
C LYS A 125 -6.09 -3.72 -17.74
N GLY A 126 -7.23 -3.38 -18.34
CA GLY A 126 -8.50 -3.23 -17.66
C GLY A 126 -8.88 -4.48 -16.86
N LEU A 127 -8.86 -5.66 -17.50
CA LEU A 127 -9.19 -6.92 -16.85
C LEU A 127 -8.22 -7.27 -15.71
N ARG A 128 -6.92 -6.97 -15.88
CA ARG A 128 -5.88 -7.29 -14.90
C ARG A 128 -5.88 -6.35 -13.71
N GLU A 129 -5.83 -5.04 -13.96
CA GLU A 129 -5.71 -4.02 -12.92
C GLU A 129 -7.04 -3.72 -12.24
N GLY A 130 -8.16 -4.02 -12.90
CA GLY A 130 -9.51 -3.97 -12.35
C GLY A 130 -10.04 -5.33 -11.89
N ALA A 131 -9.15 -6.29 -11.58
CA ALA A 131 -9.53 -7.65 -11.23
C ALA A 131 -10.48 -7.74 -10.01
N GLY A 132 -10.34 -6.85 -9.02
CA GLY A 132 -11.23 -6.80 -7.85
C GLY A 132 -12.47 -5.92 -8.01
N SER A 133 -12.71 -5.35 -9.20
CA SER A 133 -13.93 -4.58 -9.48
C SER A 133 -15.17 -5.48 -9.48
N LEU A 134 -16.23 -5.01 -8.81
CA LEU A 134 -17.57 -5.62 -8.83
C LEU A 134 -18.41 -5.18 -10.03
N ASP A 135 -17.91 -4.25 -10.86
CA ASP A 135 -18.57 -3.85 -12.10
C ASP A 135 -18.39 -4.94 -13.17
N ASN A 136 -19.28 -5.93 -13.10
CA ASN A 136 -19.30 -7.06 -14.03
C ASN A 136 -19.77 -6.63 -15.42
N ILE A 137 -20.66 -5.64 -15.54
CA ILE A 137 -21.15 -5.18 -16.85
C ILE A 137 -19.99 -4.60 -17.66
N THR A 138 -19.16 -3.73 -17.09
CA THR A 138 -17.97 -3.20 -17.78
C THR A 138 -16.96 -4.31 -18.09
N ARG A 139 -16.82 -5.32 -17.23
CA ARG A 139 -15.99 -6.50 -17.52
C ARG A 139 -16.52 -7.27 -18.73
N GLY A 140 -17.83 -7.51 -18.81
CA GLY A 140 -18.49 -8.12 -19.96
C GLY A 140 -18.29 -7.31 -21.24
N LYS A 141 -18.42 -5.98 -21.17
CA LYS A 141 -18.15 -5.07 -22.29
C LYS A 141 -16.69 -5.17 -22.77
N ILE A 142 -15.72 -5.24 -21.85
CA ILE A 142 -14.31 -5.42 -22.23
C ILE A 142 -14.11 -6.75 -23.00
N LEU A 143 -14.65 -7.86 -22.50
CA LEU A 143 -14.55 -9.15 -23.19
C LEU A 143 -15.23 -9.11 -24.57
N TYR A 144 -16.37 -8.43 -24.67
CA TYR A 144 -17.05 -8.21 -25.94
C TYR A 144 -16.16 -7.44 -26.94
N GLU A 145 -15.55 -6.32 -26.53
CA GLU A 145 -14.65 -5.56 -27.39
C GLU A 145 -13.41 -6.37 -27.80
N LYS A 146 -12.82 -7.14 -26.86
CA LYS A 146 -11.71 -8.06 -27.18
C LYS A 146 -12.10 -9.06 -28.25
N GLY A 147 -13.30 -9.64 -28.14
CA GLY A 147 -13.84 -10.51 -29.17
C GLY A 147 -13.96 -9.80 -30.52
N CYS A 148 -14.50 -8.58 -30.57
CA CYS A 148 -14.58 -7.79 -31.81
C CYS A 148 -13.20 -7.56 -32.46
N ILE A 149 -12.17 -7.31 -31.66
CA ILE A 149 -10.78 -7.22 -32.15
C ILE A 149 -10.34 -8.56 -32.73
N HIS A 150 -10.48 -9.67 -31.99
CA HIS A 150 -10.12 -11.01 -32.48
C HIS A 150 -10.83 -11.40 -33.78
N LYS A 151 -12.11 -11.05 -33.91
CA LYS A 151 -12.89 -11.21 -35.15
C LYS A 151 -12.25 -10.45 -36.32
N SER A 152 -11.76 -9.24 -36.08
CA SER A 152 -11.14 -8.41 -37.13
C SER A 152 -9.84 -9.02 -37.65
N PHE A 153 -9.15 -9.83 -36.84
CA PHE A 153 -7.96 -10.61 -37.22
C PHE A 153 -8.28 -12.07 -37.59
N TYR A 154 -9.55 -12.42 -37.80
CA TYR A 154 -10.01 -13.77 -38.15
C TYR A 154 -9.63 -14.86 -37.12
N GLU A 155 -9.39 -14.47 -35.86
CA GLU A 155 -9.09 -15.40 -34.76
C GLU A 155 -10.39 -15.94 -34.15
N TRP A 156 -11.17 -16.66 -34.97
CA TRP A 156 -12.55 -17.07 -34.68
C TRP A 156 -12.72 -17.89 -33.39
N GLU A 157 -11.75 -18.74 -33.05
CA GLU A 157 -11.77 -19.52 -31.80
C GLU A 157 -11.69 -18.61 -30.57
N LYS A 158 -10.77 -17.62 -30.60
CA LYS A 158 -10.65 -16.63 -29.52
C LYS A 158 -11.87 -15.72 -29.47
N PHE A 159 -12.38 -15.29 -30.62
CA PHE A 159 -13.62 -14.53 -30.72
C PHE A 159 -14.79 -15.23 -30.04
N VAL A 160 -15.03 -16.51 -30.35
CA VAL A 160 -16.10 -17.30 -29.73
C VAL A 160 -15.87 -17.45 -28.22
N ALA A 161 -14.63 -17.71 -27.79
CA ALA A 161 -14.30 -17.84 -26.37
C ALA A 161 -14.60 -16.56 -25.58
N GLU A 162 -14.17 -15.40 -26.10
CA GLU A 162 -14.41 -14.09 -25.48
C GLU A 162 -15.90 -13.73 -25.48
N MET A 163 -16.62 -13.96 -26.58
CA MET A 163 -18.05 -13.71 -26.66
C MET A 163 -18.86 -14.60 -25.72
N ARG A 164 -18.45 -15.86 -25.52
CA ARG A 164 -19.06 -16.75 -24.52
C ARG A 164 -18.81 -16.26 -23.09
N ALA A 165 -17.60 -15.81 -22.79
CA ALA A 165 -17.28 -15.24 -21.48
C ALA A 165 -18.09 -13.96 -21.21
N ALA A 166 -18.23 -13.08 -22.21
CA ALA A 166 -19.09 -11.90 -22.14
C ALA A 166 -20.56 -12.28 -21.91
N HIS A 167 -21.08 -13.23 -22.69
CA HIS A 167 -22.46 -13.73 -22.55
C HIS A 167 -22.74 -14.30 -21.15
N GLU A 168 -21.82 -15.09 -20.59
CA GLU A 168 -21.99 -15.63 -19.23
C GLU A 168 -22.14 -14.52 -18.19
N ILE A 169 -21.39 -13.43 -18.34
CA ILE A 169 -21.50 -12.27 -17.47
C ILE A 169 -22.85 -11.57 -17.68
N PHE A 170 -23.19 -11.21 -18.91
CA PHE A 170 -24.43 -10.49 -19.21
C PHE A 170 -25.68 -11.27 -18.83
N SER A 171 -25.65 -12.60 -18.95
CA SER A 171 -26.75 -13.46 -18.51
C SER A 171 -26.93 -13.45 -16.99
N LYS A 172 -25.86 -13.29 -16.20
CA LYS A 172 -25.93 -13.22 -14.72
C LYS A 172 -26.39 -11.84 -14.24
N GLU A 173 -26.02 -10.80 -14.97
CA GLU A 173 -26.41 -9.40 -14.70
C GLU A 173 -27.79 -9.05 -15.30
N GLU A 174 -28.49 -10.00 -15.92
CA GLU A 174 -29.82 -9.83 -16.53
C GLU A 174 -29.86 -8.74 -17.63
N GLU A 175 -28.75 -8.59 -18.36
CA GLU A 175 -28.58 -7.62 -19.45
C GLU A 175 -29.03 -8.22 -20.81
N ASP A 176 -30.34 -8.28 -21.02
CA ASP A 176 -30.96 -9.00 -22.15
C ASP A 176 -30.42 -8.61 -23.54
N ASN A 177 -30.23 -7.31 -23.81
CA ASN A 177 -29.73 -6.85 -25.11
C ASN A 177 -28.26 -7.27 -25.33
N HIS A 178 -27.41 -7.14 -24.32
CA HIS A 178 -26.02 -7.57 -24.39
C HIS A 178 -25.92 -9.09 -24.52
N CYS A 179 -26.79 -9.82 -23.81
CA CYS A 179 -26.92 -11.26 -23.88
C CYS A 179 -27.30 -11.72 -25.29
N PHE A 180 -28.32 -11.11 -25.89
CA PHE A 180 -28.78 -11.36 -27.26
C PHE A 180 -27.66 -11.09 -28.28
N ASN A 181 -27.03 -9.92 -28.21
CA ASN A 181 -25.96 -9.54 -29.14
C ASN A 181 -24.74 -10.47 -29.03
N SER A 182 -24.40 -10.91 -27.81
CA SER A 182 -23.31 -11.86 -27.60
C SER A 182 -23.63 -13.22 -28.22
N LEU A 183 -24.86 -13.72 -28.08
CA LEU A 183 -25.29 -14.98 -28.72
C LEU A 183 -25.31 -14.90 -30.25
N ALA A 184 -25.75 -13.77 -30.82
CA ALA A 184 -25.69 -13.54 -32.27
C ALA A 184 -24.25 -13.58 -32.78
N ASN A 185 -23.31 -12.98 -32.04
CA ASN A 185 -21.88 -13.06 -32.34
C ASN A 185 -21.31 -14.48 -32.18
N ILE A 186 -21.72 -15.22 -31.14
CA ILE A 186 -21.34 -16.63 -30.96
C ILE A 186 -21.83 -17.47 -32.14
N PHE A 187 -23.07 -17.28 -32.57
CA PHE A 187 -23.62 -17.91 -33.78
C PHE A 187 -22.72 -17.63 -34.99
N HIS A 188 -22.37 -16.36 -35.22
CA HIS A 188 -21.48 -15.98 -36.32
C HIS A 188 -20.10 -16.66 -36.21
N GLY A 189 -19.51 -16.69 -35.03
CA GLY A 189 -18.21 -17.36 -34.84
C GLY A 189 -18.29 -18.86 -35.15
N TYR A 190 -19.35 -19.55 -34.71
CA TYR A 190 -19.55 -20.96 -35.08
C TYR A 190 -19.84 -21.16 -36.57
N MET A 191 -20.52 -20.23 -37.23
CA MET A 191 -20.69 -20.26 -38.68
C MET A 191 -19.34 -20.20 -39.40
N GLU A 192 -18.41 -19.33 -38.98
CA GLU A 192 -17.09 -19.21 -39.57
C GLU A 192 -16.18 -20.41 -39.28
N LEU A 193 -16.31 -21.01 -38.08
CA LEU A 193 -15.60 -22.25 -37.69
C LEU A 193 -16.17 -23.53 -38.32
N ASP A 194 -17.20 -23.43 -39.14
CA ASP A 194 -17.93 -24.55 -39.72
C ASP A 194 -18.59 -25.50 -38.68
N ASP A 195 -18.83 -25.01 -37.46
CA ASP A 195 -19.51 -25.75 -36.39
C ASP A 195 -21.03 -25.58 -36.48
N SER A 196 -21.65 -26.43 -37.28
CA SER A 196 -23.11 -26.44 -37.46
C SER A 196 -23.89 -26.72 -36.17
N ASN A 197 -23.33 -27.50 -35.24
CA ASN A 197 -24.02 -27.82 -33.98
C ASN A 197 -23.96 -26.65 -33.01
N GLY A 198 -22.79 -26.02 -32.86
CA GLY A 198 -22.61 -24.81 -32.07
C GLY A 198 -23.49 -23.67 -32.57
N ALA A 199 -23.51 -23.44 -33.90
CA ALA A 199 -24.36 -22.42 -34.51
C ALA A 199 -25.85 -22.68 -34.24
N ARG A 200 -26.32 -23.92 -34.42
CA ARG A 200 -27.72 -24.27 -34.11
C ARG A 200 -28.05 -24.05 -32.64
N GLY A 201 -27.18 -24.48 -31.73
CA GLY A 201 -27.37 -24.28 -30.29
C GLY A 201 -27.50 -22.79 -29.92
N ALA A 202 -26.64 -21.94 -30.47
CA ALA A 202 -26.72 -20.49 -30.28
C ALA A 202 -28.05 -19.90 -30.82
N LEU A 203 -28.54 -20.40 -31.96
CA LEU A 203 -29.79 -19.97 -32.56
C LEU A 203 -31.03 -20.36 -31.73
N ASP A 204 -30.99 -21.57 -31.14
CA ASP A 204 -32.02 -22.04 -30.22
C ASP A 204 -32.05 -21.17 -28.95
N SER A 205 -30.87 -20.84 -28.38
CA SER A 205 -30.75 -19.92 -27.25
C SER A 205 -31.25 -18.51 -27.56
N LEU A 206 -30.94 -17.96 -28.75
CA LEU A 206 -31.46 -16.67 -29.19
C LEU A 206 -32.99 -16.65 -29.23
N THR A 207 -33.59 -17.72 -29.76
CA THR A 207 -35.05 -17.84 -29.86
C THR A 207 -35.71 -17.91 -28.48
N ALA A 208 -35.03 -18.47 -27.47
CA ALA A 208 -35.53 -18.55 -26.11
C ALA A 208 -35.51 -17.21 -25.35
N ILE A 209 -34.54 -16.33 -25.65
CA ILE A 209 -34.38 -15.01 -25.00
C ILE A 209 -35.11 -13.90 -25.79
N ALA A 210 -35.51 -14.17 -27.03
CA ALA A 210 -36.17 -13.22 -27.90
C ALA A 210 -37.45 -12.62 -27.26
N MET A 211 -37.43 -11.31 -27.01
CA MET A 211 -38.64 -10.57 -26.68
C MET A 211 -39.51 -10.46 -27.93
N THR A 212 -40.70 -11.03 -27.90
CA THR A 212 -41.64 -11.07 -29.04
C THR A 212 -42.13 -9.69 -29.49
N THR A 213 -41.86 -8.64 -28.72
CA THR A 213 -42.16 -7.25 -29.07
C THR A 213 -40.98 -6.51 -29.71
N ASN A 214 -39.74 -7.01 -29.60
CA ASN A 214 -38.58 -6.34 -30.18
C ASN A 214 -38.35 -6.80 -31.62
N ILE A 215 -38.80 -5.96 -32.56
CA ILE A 215 -38.74 -6.28 -33.99
C ILE A 215 -37.32 -6.46 -34.53
N THR A 216 -36.32 -5.81 -33.93
CA THR A 216 -34.93 -5.98 -34.35
C THR A 216 -34.41 -7.36 -33.97
N HIS A 217 -34.75 -7.87 -32.78
CA HIS A 217 -34.38 -9.22 -32.37
C HIS A 217 -35.04 -10.27 -33.26
N ILE A 218 -36.33 -10.08 -33.58
CA ILE A 218 -37.06 -10.98 -34.50
C ILE A 218 -36.39 -10.99 -35.88
N SER A 219 -36.07 -9.80 -36.42
CA SER A 219 -35.40 -9.70 -37.72
C SER A 219 -34.04 -10.39 -37.72
N THR A 220 -33.22 -10.15 -36.69
CA THR A 220 -31.92 -10.82 -36.52
C THR A 220 -32.08 -12.33 -36.47
N ILE A 221 -33.04 -12.88 -35.72
CA ILE A 221 -33.23 -14.34 -35.65
C ILE A 221 -33.58 -14.93 -37.01
N TYR A 222 -34.50 -14.31 -37.76
CA TYR A 222 -34.82 -14.78 -39.11
C TYR A 222 -33.63 -14.67 -40.06
N ASN A 223 -32.85 -13.59 -39.96
CA ASN A 223 -31.61 -13.43 -40.71
C ASN A 223 -30.63 -14.57 -40.45
N LEU A 224 -30.37 -14.89 -39.18
CA LEU A 224 -29.46 -15.95 -38.79
C LEU A 224 -29.99 -17.33 -39.20
N LYS A 225 -31.30 -17.58 -39.08
CA LYS A 225 -31.97 -18.78 -39.60
C LYS A 225 -31.75 -18.95 -41.11
N LEU A 226 -31.90 -17.87 -41.88
CA LEU A 226 -31.66 -17.89 -43.33
C LEU A 226 -30.19 -18.17 -43.66
N LYS A 227 -29.24 -17.52 -42.97
CA LYS A 227 -27.81 -17.78 -43.14
C LYS A 227 -27.45 -19.23 -42.81
N TYR A 228 -27.98 -19.77 -41.71
CA TYR A 228 -27.79 -21.17 -41.33
C TYR A 228 -28.35 -22.12 -42.40
N ALA A 229 -29.59 -21.90 -42.85
CA ALA A 229 -30.23 -22.71 -43.88
C ALA A 229 -29.51 -22.64 -45.24
N ALA A 230 -28.93 -21.49 -45.59
CA ALA A 230 -28.16 -21.32 -46.82
C ALA A 230 -26.83 -22.08 -46.78
N LYS A 231 -26.17 -22.17 -45.61
CA LYS A 231 -24.88 -22.84 -45.47
C LYS A 231 -25.01 -24.36 -45.24
N TYR A 232 -25.88 -24.78 -44.32
CA TYR A 232 -25.99 -26.18 -43.88
C TYR A 232 -27.31 -26.86 -44.25
N GLY A 233 -28.32 -26.08 -44.63
CA GLY A 233 -29.64 -26.57 -44.98
C GLY A 233 -29.77 -26.88 -46.47
N ASN A 234 -31.02 -26.84 -46.95
CA ASN A 234 -31.34 -27.00 -48.36
C ASN A 234 -32.32 -25.92 -48.83
N LYS A 235 -32.59 -25.89 -50.14
CA LYS A 235 -33.50 -24.91 -50.76
C LYS A 235 -34.91 -24.91 -50.16
N ARG A 236 -35.40 -26.06 -49.65
CA ARG A 236 -36.71 -26.14 -48.99
C ARG A 236 -36.72 -25.40 -47.66
N ASN A 237 -35.66 -25.52 -46.85
CA ASN A 237 -35.56 -24.76 -45.60
C ASN A 237 -35.63 -23.25 -45.86
N ILE A 238 -34.95 -22.76 -46.89
CA ILE A 238 -34.99 -21.35 -47.30
C ILE A 238 -36.41 -20.94 -47.71
N GLN A 239 -37.10 -21.79 -48.50
CA GLN A 239 -38.48 -21.54 -48.94
C GLN A 239 -39.49 -21.55 -47.79
N GLU A 240 -39.22 -22.26 -46.70
CA GLU A 240 -40.05 -22.27 -45.49
C GLU A 240 -39.80 -21.02 -44.63
N ILE A 241 -38.54 -20.58 -44.48
CA ILE A 241 -38.16 -19.45 -43.61
C ILE A 241 -38.43 -18.09 -44.27
N MET A 242 -38.15 -17.94 -45.57
CA MET A 242 -38.20 -16.63 -46.25
C MET A 242 -39.58 -15.96 -46.18
N PRO A 243 -40.71 -16.64 -46.46
CA PRO A 243 -42.02 -16.01 -46.35
C PRO A 243 -42.35 -15.57 -44.93
N GLN A 244 -41.99 -16.39 -43.93
CA GLN A 244 -42.20 -16.06 -42.52
C GLN A 244 -41.42 -14.81 -42.12
N TYR A 245 -40.18 -14.66 -42.59
CA TYR A 245 -39.38 -13.48 -42.33
C TYR A 245 -40.04 -12.21 -42.89
N LEU A 246 -40.40 -12.25 -44.18
CA LEU A 246 -40.96 -11.08 -44.88
C LEU A 246 -42.37 -10.71 -44.42
N GLU A 247 -43.15 -11.66 -43.88
CA GLU A 247 -44.48 -11.40 -43.29
C GLU A 247 -44.37 -10.89 -41.84
N SER A 248 -43.42 -11.42 -41.07
CA SER A 248 -43.28 -11.09 -39.63
C SER A 248 -42.56 -9.76 -39.38
N VAL A 249 -41.81 -9.25 -40.35
CA VAL A 249 -40.91 -8.10 -40.18
C VAL A 249 -41.21 -7.02 -41.22
N PRO A 250 -41.46 -5.76 -40.82
CA PRO A 250 -41.63 -4.66 -41.76
C PRO A 250 -40.41 -4.52 -42.67
N GLU A 251 -40.62 -4.17 -43.94
CA GLU A 251 -39.55 -4.12 -44.95
C GLU A 251 -38.37 -3.23 -44.54
N SER A 252 -38.59 -2.18 -43.73
CA SER A 252 -37.53 -1.29 -43.23
C SER A 252 -36.59 -1.96 -42.21
N TYR A 253 -37.01 -3.08 -41.60
CA TYR A 253 -36.23 -3.85 -40.64
C TYR A 253 -35.67 -5.14 -41.23
N VAL A 254 -36.02 -5.48 -42.48
CA VAL A 254 -35.49 -6.65 -43.18
C VAL A 254 -34.04 -6.41 -43.59
N ASP A 255 -33.14 -7.35 -43.30
CA ASP A 255 -31.78 -7.36 -43.82
C ASP A 255 -31.80 -7.84 -45.29
N TRP A 256 -32.01 -6.87 -46.18
CA TRP A 256 -32.09 -7.08 -47.61
C TRP A 256 -30.78 -7.57 -48.24
N LEU A 257 -29.62 -7.32 -47.62
CA LEU A 257 -28.34 -7.85 -48.12
C LEU A 257 -28.27 -9.36 -47.92
N SER A 258 -28.70 -9.83 -46.75
CA SER A 258 -28.75 -11.27 -46.47
C SER A 258 -29.82 -11.96 -47.32
N VAL A 259 -31.00 -11.35 -47.46
CA VAL A 259 -32.05 -11.86 -48.36
C VAL A 259 -31.54 -11.95 -49.80
N GLY A 260 -30.90 -10.90 -50.31
CA GLY A 260 -30.33 -10.88 -51.66
C GLY A 260 -29.23 -11.92 -51.87
N ASN A 261 -28.33 -12.09 -50.89
CA ASN A 261 -27.30 -13.13 -50.94
C ASN A 261 -27.89 -14.54 -51.01
N VAL A 262 -28.90 -14.83 -50.19
CA VAL A 262 -29.57 -16.14 -50.17
C VAL A 262 -30.31 -16.39 -51.49
N LEU A 263 -31.03 -15.39 -52.01
CA LEU A 263 -31.74 -15.50 -53.30
C LEU A 263 -30.79 -15.69 -54.48
N LEU A 264 -29.65 -15.01 -54.47
CA LEU A 264 -28.61 -15.22 -55.48
C LEU A 264 -28.08 -16.67 -55.42
N GLY A 265 -27.82 -17.18 -54.21
CA GLY A 265 -27.36 -18.55 -53.99
C GLY A 265 -28.37 -19.62 -54.41
N THR A 266 -29.68 -19.35 -54.36
CA THR A 266 -30.74 -20.27 -54.83
C THR A 266 -31.04 -20.18 -56.32
N GLY A 267 -30.33 -19.30 -57.04
CA GLY A 267 -30.48 -19.05 -58.48
C GLY A 267 -31.57 -18.04 -58.85
N GLU A 268 -32.19 -17.36 -57.87
CA GLU A 268 -33.27 -16.40 -58.07
C GLU A 268 -32.73 -14.98 -58.31
N MET A 269 -31.86 -14.82 -59.31
CA MET A 269 -31.06 -13.61 -59.57
C MET A 269 -31.92 -12.35 -59.73
N GLY A 270 -33.11 -12.46 -60.36
CA GLY A 270 -34.05 -11.34 -60.52
C GLY A 270 -34.56 -10.81 -59.18
N LYS A 271 -34.90 -11.69 -58.24
CA LYS A 271 -35.33 -11.31 -56.88
C LYS A 271 -34.15 -10.81 -56.03
N ALA A 272 -32.94 -11.33 -56.27
CA ALA A 272 -31.73 -10.80 -55.64
C ALA A 272 -31.49 -9.32 -56.04
N LEU A 273 -31.75 -8.97 -57.31
CA LEU A 273 -31.69 -7.57 -57.76
C LEU A 273 -32.78 -6.71 -57.10
N GLU A 274 -33.98 -7.23 -56.91
CA GLU A 274 -35.05 -6.53 -56.16
C GLU A 274 -34.64 -6.28 -54.70
N ALA A 275 -34.00 -7.25 -54.04
CA ALA A 275 -33.48 -7.08 -52.68
C ALA A 275 -32.45 -5.95 -52.59
N ILE A 276 -31.53 -5.82 -53.57
CA ILE A 276 -30.59 -4.69 -53.63
C ILE A 276 -31.34 -3.35 -53.72
N LYS A 277 -32.37 -3.26 -54.58
CA LYS A 277 -33.19 -2.03 -54.70
C LYS A 277 -33.94 -1.70 -53.41
N LYS A 278 -34.42 -2.71 -52.70
CA LYS A 278 -35.04 -2.55 -51.38
C LYS A 278 -34.02 -2.05 -50.37
N PHE A 279 -32.82 -2.59 -50.36
CA PHE A 279 -31.71 -2.07 -49.54
C PHE A 279 -31.45 -0.58 -49.86
N ASP A 280 -31.39 -0.21 -51.13
CA ASP A 280 -31.22 1.19 -51.55
C ASP A 280 -32.35 2.12 -51.11
N THR A 281 -33.55 1.58 -50.90
CA THR A 281 -34.72 2.35 -50.44
C THR A 281 -34.66 2.62 -48.93
N TYR A 282 -34.17 1.67 -48.14
CA TYR A 282 -34.20 1.73 -46.68
C TYR A 282 -32.87 2.07 -46.01
N SER A 283 -31.76 2.04 -46.76
CA SER A 283 -30.41 2.27 -46.23
C SER A 283 -29.62 3.21 -47.12
N MET A 284 -29.20 4.35 -46.56
CA MET A 284 -28.35 5.32 -47.24
C MET A 284 -26.89 4.86 -47.27
N ASP A 285 -26.40 4.30 -46.17
CA ASP A 285 -25.01 3.84 -46.05
C ASP A 285 -24.80 2.49 -46.75
N LYS A 286 -23.65 2.34 -47.42
CA LYS A 286 -23.32 1.18 -48.27
C LYS A 286 -22.11 0.43 -47.68
N PRO A 287 -22.36 -0.61 -46.86
CA PRO A 287 -21.28 -1.39 -46.28
C PRO A 287 -20.56 -2.23 -47.35
N LEU A 288 -19.41 -2.79 -47.00
CA LEU A 288 -18.56 -3.57 -47.93
C LEU A 288 -19.34 -4.72 -48.58
N GLU A 289 -20.23 -5.37 -47.82
CA GLU A 289 -21.09 -6.47 -48.25
C GLU A 289 -22.06 -6.07 -49.36
N TYR A 290 -22.51 -4.81 -49.37
CA TYR A 290 -23.38 -4.28 -50.43
C TYR A 290 -22.64 -4.30 -51.78
N TRP A 291 -21.41 -3.77 -51.82
CA TRP A 291 -20.63 -3.70 -53.06
C TRP A 291 -20.32 -5.09 -53.62
N ASN A 292 -19.98 -6.03 -52.74
CA ASN A 292 -19.76 -7.43 -53.11
C ASN A 292 -21.04 -8.07 -53.67
N LEU A 293 -22.17 -7.96 -52.96
CA LEU A 293 -23.44 -8.54 -53.40
C LEU A 293 -23.91 -7.92 -54.72
N ALA A 294 -23.88 -6.59 -54.84
CA ALA A 294 -24.29 -5.88 -56.05
C ALA A 294 -23.46 -6.30 -57.26
N SER A 295 -22.14 -6.43 -57.11
CA SER A 295 -21.27 -6.97 -58.14
C SER A 295 -21.74 -8.36 -58.61
N ARG A 296 -21.90 -9.29 -57.66
CA ARG A 296 -22.25 -10.68 -57.97
C ARG A 296 -23.65 -10.82 -58.57
N VAL A 297 -24.62 -10.02 -58.12
CA VAL A 297 -25.97 -10.02 -58.70
C VAL A 297 -25.95 -9.47 -60.13
N HIS A 298 -25.27 -8.34 -60.37
CA HIS A 298 -25.18 -7.75 -61.71
C HIS A 298 -24.43 -8.66 -62.69
N GLU A 299 -23.41 -9.38 -62.22
CA GLU A 299 -22.72 -10.40 -63.02
C GLU A 299 -23.67 -11.54 -63.40
N ALA A 300 -24.42 -12.07 -62.42
CA ALA A 300 -25.32 -13.20 -62.62
C ALA A 300 -26.46 -12.89 -63.62
N ILE A 301 -26.96 -11.65 -63.64
CA ILE A 301 -27.98 -11.21 -64.61
C ILE A 301 -27.39 -10.77 -65.96
N GLY A 302 -26.06 -10.83 -66.14
CA GLY A 302 -25.36 -10.51 -67.38
C GLY A 302 -24.97 -9.03 -67.58
N ASN A 303 -25.19 -8.17 -66.57
CA ASN A 303 -24.85 -6.74 -66.61
C ASN A 303 -23.38 -6.49 -66.22
N LYS A 304 -22.46 -6.90 -67.09
CA LYS A 304 -21.01 -6.90 -66.81
C LYS A 304 -20.41 -5.52 -66.46
N ASP A 305 -20.89 -4.45 -67.07
CA ASP A 305 -20.35 -3.10 -66.83
C ASP A 305 -20.65 -2.61 -65.41
N GLU A 306 -21.89 -2.78 -64.95
CA GLU A 306 -22.27 -2.44 -63.56
C GLU A 306 -21.62 -3.41 -62.57
N ALA A 307 -21.51 -4.70 -62.90
CA ALA A 307 -20.80 -5.67 -62.07
C ALA A 307 -19.35 -5.23 -61.82
N LEU A 308 -18.61 -4.86 -62.87
CA LEU A 308 -17.23 -4.39 -62.77
C LEU A 308 -17.11 -3.12 -61.93
N LYS A 309 -18.04 -2.17 -62.08
CA LYS A 309 -18.07 -0.93 -61.31
C LYS A 309 -18.27 -1.21 -59.82
N TYR A 310 -19.22 -2.07 -59.46
CA TYR A 310 -19.43 -2.48 -58.06
C TYR A 310 -18.24 -3.28 -57.51
N TYR A 311 -17.66 -4.16 -58.32
CA TYR A 311 -16.46 -4.92 -57.95
C TYR A 311 -15.28 -4.02 -57.63
N ARG A 312 -15.01 -2.99 -58.45
CA ARG A 312 -13.92 -2.03 -58.17
C ARG A 312 -14.11 -1.30 -56.84
N ARG A 313 -15.35 -0.90 -56.53
CA ARG A 313 -15.67 -0.29 -55.23
C ARG A 313 -15.42 -1.24 -54.07
N TYR A 314 -15.81 -2.51 -54.24
CA TYR A 314 -15.53 -3.55 -53.26
C TYR A 314 -14.02 -3.74 -53.05
N THR A 315 -13.23 -3.88 -54.11
CA THR A 315 -11.77 -4.07 -54.00
C THR A 315 -11.08 -2.87 -53.39
N GLU A 316 -11.41 -1.65 -53.83
CA GLU A 316 -10.85 -0.41 -53.25
C GLU A 316 -11.11 -0.31 -51.74
N ALA A 317 -12.34 -0.61 -51.32
CA ALA A 317 -12.72 -0.57 -49.91
C ALA A 317 -12.10 -1.72 -49.09
N SER A 318 -12.05 -2.93 -49.66
CA SER A 318 -11.47 -4.12 -49.01
C SER A 318 -9.96 -3.96 -48.80
N ASP A 319 -9.23 -3.52 -49.83
CA ASP A 319 -7.77 -3.32 -49.76
C ASP A 319 -7.41 -2.27 -48.70
N SER A 320 -8.18 -1.18 -48.63
CA SER A 320 -7.98 -0.14 -47.61
C SER A 320 -8.18 -0.67 -46.20
N LEU A 321 -9.19 -1.53 -45.99
CA LEU A 321 -9.48 -2.13 -44.69
C LEU A 321 -8.39 -3.13 -44.28
N GLU A 322 -7.95 -3.99 -45.20
CA GLU A 322 -6.89 -4.97 -44.95
C GLU A 322 -5.55 -4.29 -44.64
N MET A 323 -5.21 -3.21 -45.34
CA MET A 323 -3.99 -2.44 -45.05
C MET A 323 -4.04 -1.78 -43.67
N ALA A 324 -5.19 -1.25 -43.25
CA ALA A 324 -5.35 -0.68 -41.90
C ALA A 324 -5.23 -1.75 -40.81
N LEU A 325 -5.71 -2.97 -41.07
CA LEU A 325 -5.56 -4.12 -40.20
C LEU A 325 -4.10 -4.58 -40.08
N LEU A 326 -3.40 -4.74 -41.22
CA LEU A 326 -2.00 -5.15 -41.26
C LEU A 326 -1.03 -4.12 -40.68
N ALA A 327 -1.38 -2.84 -40.70
CA ALA A 327 -0.59 -1.78 -40.06
C ALA A 327 -0.56 -1.92 -38.52
N ASN A 328 -1.49 -2.66 -37.93
CA ASN A 328 -1.59 -2.87 -36.49
C ASN A 328 -1.05 -4.26 -36.09
N ASP A 329 -0.04 -4.29 -35.20
CA ASP A 329 0.61 -5.52 -34.72
C ASP A 329 -0.17 -6.21 -33.58
N THR A 330 -1.50 -6.16 -33.63
CA THR A 330 -2.40 -6.51 -32.50
C THR A 330 -2.44 -8.01 -32.19
N ARG A 331 -2.15 -8.87 -33.18
CA ARG A 331 -2.31 -10.34 -33.08
C ARG A 331 -1.57 -10.97 -31.89
N PHE A 332 -0.40 -10.41 -31.54
CA PHE A 332 0.46 -10.95 -30.49
C PHE A 332 0.46 -10.12 -29.20
N ILE A 333 -0.42 -9.14 -29.07
CA ILE A 333 -0.42 -8.23 -27.91
C ILE A 333 -0.67 -8.95 -26.61
N GLU A 334 -1.65 -9.85 -26.56
CA GLU A 334 -1.96 -10.58 -25.34
C GLU A 334 -0.78 -11.45 -24.90
N GLU A 335 -0.12 -12.13 -25.84
CA GLU A 335 1.07 -12.95 -25.59
C GLU A 335 2.26 -12.10 -25.13
N ARG A 336 2.51 -10.99 -25.82
CA ARG A 336 3.56 -10.02 -25.47
C ARG A 336 3.31 -9.42 -24.10
N TYR A 337 2.06 -9.08 -23.79
CA TYR A 337 1.67 -8.55 -22.50
C TYR A 337 1.82 -9.61 -21.41
N ALA A 338 1.37 -10.85 -21.64
CA ALA A 338 1.59 -11.96 -20.70
C ALA A 338 3.09 -12.18 -20.40
N LEU A 339 3.95 -12.12 -21.42
CA LEU A 339 5.40 -12.17 -21.25
C LEU A 339 5.94 -10.97 -20.47
N GLN A 340 5.46 -9.75 -20.73
CA GLN A 340 5.83 -8.56 -19.95
C GLN A 340 5.43 -8.70 -18.48
N ILE A 341 4.21 -9.18 -18.20
CA ILE A 341 3.74 -9.46 -16.84
C ILE A 341 4.70 -10.41 -16.13
N GLU A 342 4.98 -11.55 -16.76
CA GLU A 342 5.86 -12.57 -16.19
C GLU A 342 7.27 -12.00 -15.91
N SER A 343 7.77 -11.17 -16.82
CA SER A 343 9.06 -10.49 -16.67
C SER A 343 9.07 -9.53 -15.47
N MET A 344 8.00 -8.74 -15.29
CA MET A 344 7.86 -7.79 -14.18
C MET A 344 7.70 -8.50 -12.84
N GLU A 345 6.98 -9.61 -12.79
CA GLU A 345 6.81 -10.42 -11.59
C GLU A 345 8.14 -11.05 -11.16
N LYS A 346 8.90 -11.62 -12.10
CA LYS A 346 10.26 -12.09 -11.86
C LYS A 346 11.16 -10.97 -11.33
N GLN A 347 11.08 -9.77 -11.90
CA GLN A 347 11.85 -8.61 -11.43
C GLN A 347 11.43 -8.17 -10.03
N SER A 348 10.13 -8.14 -9.73
CA SER A 348 9.59 -7.83 -8.40
C SER A 348 10.04 -8.84 -7.35
N GLN A 349 10.02 -10.14 -7.68
CA GLN A 349 10.53 -11.21 -6.81
C GLN A 349 12.03 -11.03 -6.53
N LYS A 350 12.84 -10.78 -7.56
CA LYS A 350 14.27 -10.48 -7.39
C LYS A 350 14.49 -9.28 -6.48
N ARG A 351 13.69 -8.21 -6.62
CA ARG A 351 13.76 -7.02 -5.76
C ARG A 351 13.40 -7.33 -4.30
N LYS A 352 12.34 -8.12 -4.05
CA LYS A 352 11.97 -8.58 -2.70
C LYS A 352 13.09 -9.40 -2.07
N MET A 353 13.68 -10.33 -2.83
CA MET A 353 14.82 -11.14 -2.37
C MET A 353 16.04 -10.26 -2.01
N ALA A 354 16.33 -9.22 -2.81
CA ALA A 354 17.39 -8.27 -2.50
C ALA A 354 17.11 -7.50 -1.20
N ILE A 355 15.87 -7.06 -0.96
CA ILE A 355 15.47 -6.38 0.29
C ILE A 355 15.63 -7.31 1.49
N TYR A 356 15.16 -8.56 1.39
CA TYR A 356 15.33 -9.54 2.48
C TYR A 356 16.81 -9.82 2.78
N GLY A 357 17.65 -9.93 1.75
CA GLY A 357 19.10 -10.07 1.91
C GLY A 357 19.71 -8.86 2.62
N LEU A 358 19.30 -7.64 2.26
CA LEU A 358 19.76 -6.41 2.91
C LEU A 358 19.35 -6.37 4.39
N CYS A 359 18.10 -6.71 4.71
CA CYS A 359 17.63 -6.79 6.09
C CYS A 359 18.41 -7.82 6.92
N LEU A 360 18.75 -8.97 6.33
CA LEU A 360 19.56 -10.00 7.00
C LEU A 360 20.96 -9.48 7.34
N ILE A 361 21.60 -8.75 6.43
CA ILE A 361 22.92 -8.14 6.65
C ILE A 361 22.85 -7.13 7.81
N PHE A 362 21.84 -6.25 7.82
CA PHE A 362 21.65 -5.30 8.92
C PHE A 362 21.40 -5.98 10.27
N ALA A 363 20.64 -7.07 10.29
CA ALA A 363 20.41 -7.86 11.50
C ALA A 363 21.72 -8.47 12.02
N LEU A 364 22.55 -9.07 11.14
CA LEU A 364 23.85 -9.63 11.50
C LEU A 364 24.82 -8.57 12.03
N LEU A 365 24.87 -7.40 11.39
CA LEU A 365 25.69 -6.27 11.87
C LEU A 365 25.26 -5.80 13.25
N SER A 366 23.95 -5.77 13.53
CA SER A 366 23.41 -5.41 14.84
C SER A 366 23.80 -6.42 15.92
N ILE A 367 23.76 -7.72 15.61
CA ILE A 367 24.21 -8.79 16.51
C ILE A 367 25.71 -8.66 16.81
N ILE A 368 26.53 -8.43 15.78
CA ILE A 368 27.98 -8.24 15.94
C ILE A 368 28.27 -7.00 16.80
N ALA A 369 27.60 -5.88 16.52
CA ALA A 369 27.75 -4.65 17.30
C ALA A 369 27.38 -4.87 18.77
N TYR A 370 26.28 -5.58 19.04
CA TYR A 370 25.86 -5.93 20.40
C TYR A 370 26.88 -6.84 21.11
N ALA A 371 27.42 -7.86 20.42
CA ALA A 371 28.46 -8.72 20.97
C ALA A 371 29.73 -7.93 21.31
N VAL A 372 30.17 -7.04 20.42
CA VAL A 372 31.32 -6.15 20.67
C VAL A 372 31.07 -5.22 21.85
N TYR A 373 29.87 -4.64 21.96
CA TYR A 373 29.48 -3.79 23.09
C TYR A 373 29.56 -4.55 24.42
N ARG A 374 28.98 -5.75 24.49
CA ARG A 374 29.03 -6.62 25.68
C ARG A 374 30.47 -6.98 26.08
N LEU A 375 31.31 -7.32 25.10
CA LEU A 375 32.72 -7.64 25.36
C LEU A 375 33.53 -6.44 25.87
N ARG A 376 33.25 -5.22 25.37
CA ARG A 376 33.90 -4.00 25.85
C ARG A 376 33.50 -3.65 27.28
N MET A 377 32.21 -3.77 27.60
CA MET A 377 31.70 -3.51 28.94
C MET A 377 32.32 -4.45 29.99
N GLY A 378 32.40 -5.76 29.72
CA GLY A 378 33.03 -6.71 30.65
C GLY A 378 34.53 -6.44 30.88
N LYS A 379 35.25 -5.93 29.87
CA LYS A 379 36.66 -5.51 30.01
C LYS A 379 36.81 -4.24 30.86
N MET A 380 35.83 -3.35 30.87
CA MET A 380 35.85 -2.15 31.70
C MET A 380 35.58 -2.47 33.17
N GLU A 381 34.60 -3.33 33.43
CA GLU A 381 34.27 -3.81 34.78
C GLU A 381 35.47 -4.50 35.43
N THR A 382 36.11 -5.44 34.73
CA THR A 382 37.32 -6.13 35.24
C THR A 382 38.49 -5.19 35.54
N LYS A 383 38.69 -4.13 34.76
CA LYS A 383 39.71 -3.11 35.04
C LYS A 383 39.39 -2.31 36.30
N LEU A 384 38.12 -1.96 36.50
CA LEU A 384 37.67 -1.22 37.68
C LEU A 384 37.87 -2.04 38.96
N TYR A 385 37.45 -3.31 38.96
CA TYR A 385 37.62 -4.21 40.11
C TYR A 385 39.10 -4.41 40.49
N ARG A 386 40.00 -4.61 39.53
CA ARG A 386 41.44 -4.73 39.80
C ARG A 386 42.03 -3.47 40.45
N SER A 387 41.60 -2.29 40.00
CA SER A 387 42.07 -1.04 40.58
C SER A 387 41.63 -0.87 42.03
N GLN A 388 40.41 -1.29 42.37
CA GLN A 388 39.88 -1.22 43.73
C GLN A 388 40.59 -2.20 44.67
N CYS A 389 40.79 -3.47 44.24
CA CYS A 389 41.53 -4.45 45.05
C CYS A 389 42.96 -3.98 45.35
N GLY A 390 43.68 -3.41 44.37
CA GLY A 390 45.04 -2.93 44.58
C GLY A 390 45.17 -1.68 45.46
N GLN A 391 44.07 -0.95 45.72
CA GLN A 391 44.05 0.12 46.71
C GLN A 391 43.88 -0.45 48.13
N LEU A 392 42.93 -1.38 48.28
CA LEU A 392 42.65 -2.05 49.55
C LEU A 392 43.84 -2.87 50.08
N GLU A 393 44.60 -3.53 49.20
CA GLU A 393 45.80 -4.27 49.61
C GLU A 393 46.92 -3.35 50.14
N ARG A 394 47.04 -2.14 49.58
CA ARG A 394 48.01 -1.13 50.06
C ARG A 394 47.61 -0.59 51.42
N GLU A 395 46.36 -0.20 51.60
CA GLU A 395 45.86 0.25 52.90
C GLU A 395 46.02 -0.81 54.00
N LYS A 396 45.84 -2.10 53.65
CA LYS A 396 46.10 -3.21 54.57
C LYS A 396 47.57 -3.30 54.98
N ALA A 397 48.49 -3.15 54.04
CA ALA A 397 49.93 -3.21 54.31
C ALA A 397 50.37 -2.05 55.23
N ASP A 398 49.90 -0.84 54.94
CA ASP A 398 50.20 0.36 55.73
C ASP A 398 49.69 0.20 57.18
N LEU A 399 48.50 -0.36 57.37
CA LEU A 399 47.93 -0.62 58.69
C LEU A 399 48.68 -1.71 59.47
N ALA A 400 49.17 -2.75 58.78
CA ALA A 400 49.96 -3.81 59.40
C ALA A 400 51.33 -3.28 59.86
N GLU A 401 51.95 -2.39 59.09
CA GLU A 401 53.22 -1.75 59.44
C GLU A 401 53.09 -0.83 60.67
N ILE A 402 52.00 -0.07 60.78
CA ILE A 402 51.70 0.77 61.95
C ILE A 402 51.56 -0.08 63.24
N LEU A 403 51.00 -1.29 63.10
CA LEU A 403 50.81 -2.24 64.20
C LEU A 403 52.12 -2.82 64.73
N GLU A 404 53.13 -2.98 63.87
CA GLU A 404 54.39 -3.61 64.23
C GLU A 404 55.38 -2.65 64.90
N ASN A 405 55.26 -1.34 64.63
CA ASN A 405 56.27 -0.33 65.00
C ASN A 405 55.97 0.55 66.23
N SER A 406 54.86 0.37 66.98
CA SER A 406 54.55 1.23 68.14
C SER A 406 54.53 0.51 69.51
N TRP A 407 55.58 0.71 70.31
CA TRP A 407 55.73 0.19 71.69
C TRP A 407 55.08 1.08 72.78
N VAL A 408 54.19 2.01 72.42
CA VAL A 408 53.46 2.87 73.38
C VAL A 408 51.98 2.92 73.01
N VAL A 409 51.32 1.75 73.02
CA VAL A 409 49.88 1.66 72.86
C VAL A 409 49.32 0.89 74.05
N ASN A 410 48.45 1.56 74.81
CA ASN A 410 47.77 1.02 76.00
C ASN A 410 47.06 -0.30 75.65
N ALA A 411 47.06 -1.31 76.55
CA ALA A 411 46.54 -2.66 76.25
C ALA A 411 45.11 -2.65 75.67
N ASN A 412 44.28 -1.72 76.16
CA ASN A 412 42.91 -1.50 75.68
C ASN A 412 42.83 -1.06 74.20
N VAL A 413 43.79 -0.24 73.72
CA VAL A 413 43.81 0.22 72.33
C VAL A 413 44.31 -0.89 71.39
N LYS A 414 45.24 -1.73 71.85
CA LYS A 414 45.70 -2.90 71.09
C LYS A 414 44.56 -3.89 70.82
N ASP A 415 43.67 -4.10 71.79
CA ASP A 415 42.47 -4.94 71.64
C ASP A 415 41.46 -4.32 70.66
N ILE A 416 41.23 -2.99 70.73
CA ILE A 416 40.37 -2.27 69.78
C ILE A 416 40.88 -2.40 68.33
N ILE A 417 42.19 -2.25 68.12
CA ILE A 417 42.78 -2.36 66.78
C ILE A 417 42.66 -3.81 66.27
N LYS A 418 42.91 -4.81 67.13
CA LYS A 418 42.77 -6.21 66.76
C LYS A 418 41.34 -6.55 66.33
N GLU A 419 40.34 -6.10 67.08
CA GLU A 419 38.93 -6.30 66.76
C GLU A 419 38.53 -5.63 65.43
N ARG A 420 39.01 -4.40 65.18
CA ARG A 420 38.79 -3.71 63.90
C ARG A 420 39.48 -4.39 62.72
N LEU A 421 40.68 -4.95 62.93
CA LEU A 421 41.41 -5.68 61.89
C LEU A 421 40.71 -7.01 61.54
N GLU A 422 40.17 -7.71 62.54
CA GLU A 422 39.35 -8.91 62.32
C GLU A 422 38.05 -8.61 61.56
N LEU A 423 37.41 -7.47 61.87
CA LEU A 423 36.25 -7.00 61.12
C LEU A 423 36.61 -6.68 59.67
N LEU A 424 37.72 -5.94 59.45
CA LEU A 424 38.21 -5.60 58.11
C LEU A 424 38.54 -6.87 57.29
N ASN A 425 39.23 -7.84 57.89
CA ASN A 425 39.53 -9.12 57.24
C ASN A 425 38.24 -9.89 56.89
N THR A 426 37.20 -9.82 57.73
CA THR A 426 35.91 -10.45 57.45
C THR A 426 35.21 -9.78 56.25
N ILE A 427 35.27 -8.44 56.15
CA ILE A 427 34.72 -7.67 55.01
C ILE A 427 35.51 -7.96 53.73
N MET A 428 36.84 -8.02 53.80
CA MET A 428 37.66 -8.36 52.64
C MET A 428 37.37 -9.79 52.16
N ALA A 429 37.22 -10.76 53.07
CA ALA A 429 36.85 -12.12 52.71
C ALA A 429 35.49 -12.21 52.01
N ALA A 430 34.48 -11.46 52.48
CA ALA A 430 33.18 -11.37 51.84
C ALA A 430 33.26 -10.80 50.41
N ASN A 431 34.05 -9.74 50.20
CA ASN A 431 34.21 -9.13 48.87
C ASN A 431 35.07 -9.97 47.90
N ILE A 432 35.94 -10.84 48.41
CA ILE A 432 36.77 -11.74 47.59
C ILE A 432 36.01 -13.03 47.25
N SER A 433 35.08 -13.47 48.09
CA SER A 433 34.35 -14.73 47.90
C SER A 433 32.94 -14.50 47.33
N GLU A 434 32.53 -15.24 46.31
CA GLU A 434 31.13 -15.32 45.85
C GLU A 434 30.29 -16.25 46.77
N ASN A 435 30.38 -16.08 48.09
CA ASN A 435 29.71 -16.93 49.07
C ASN A 435 28.76 -16.13 49.96
N ASP A 436 27.45 -16.28 49.71
CA ASP A 436 26.36 -15.61 50.44
C ASP A 436 26.42 -15.79 51.98
N LYS A 437 26.99 -16.90 52.47
CA LYS A 437 27.13 -17.10 53.93
C LYS A 437 28.23 -16.21 54.52
N ILE A 438 29.30 -15.97 53.78
CA ILE A 438 30.42 -15.12 54.23
C ILE A 438 29.97 -13.66 54.21
N ASP A 439 29.22 -13.26 53.19
CA ASP A 439 28.66 -11.91 53.09
C ASP A 439 27.68 -11.60 54.24
N ARG A 440 26.73 -12.51 54.51
CA ARG A 440 25.82 -12.37 55.66
C ARG A 440 26.54 -12.32 57.01
N ASN A 441 27.62 -13.08 57.17
CA ASN A 441 28.42 -13.07 58.40
C ASN A 441 29.14 -11.71 58.58
N ALA A 442 29.75 -11.18 57.52
CA ALA A 442 30.36 -9.86 57.55
C ALA A 442 29.34 -8.78 57.94
N GLN A 443 28.15 -8.81 57.35
CA GLN A 443 27.10 -7.83 57.65
C GLN A 443 26.60 -7.93 59.10
N GLN A 444 26.39 -9.14 59.62
CA GLN A 444 26.01 -9.35 61.02
C GLN A 444 27.07 -8.85 62.00
N LYS A 445 28.36 -9.07 61.73
CA LYS A 445 29.45 -8.59 62.59
C LYS A 445 29.54 -7.07 62.59
N ILE A 446 29.39 -6.42 61.44
CA ILE A 446 29.34 -4.95 61.36
C ILE A 446 28.19 -4.42 62.21
N GLU A 447 26.99 -4.96 62.02
CA GLU A 447 25.80 -4.55 62.77
C GLU A 447 26.00 -4.74 64.27
N GLN A 448 26.57 -5.87 64.71
CA GLN A 448 26.85 -6.13 66.11
C GLN A 448 27.88 -5.14 66.69
N TYR A 449 28.94 -4.84 65.95
CA TYR A 449 30.02 -3.95 66.38
C TYR A 449 29.54 -2.51 66.60
N ILE A 450 28.66 -2.01 65.73
CA ILE A 450 28.14 -0.63 65.83
C ILE A 450 26.85 -0.54 66.67
N LYS A 451 26.33 -1.66 67.17
CA LYS A 451 25.07 -1.72 67.93
C LYS A 451 25.14 -0.98 69.26
N ASP A 452 26.22 -1.18 70.02
CA ASP A 452 26.48 -0.44 71.25
C ASP A 452 27.16 0.89 70.93
N ARG A 453 26.34 1.92 70.75
CA ARG A 453 26.77 3.26 70.36
C ARG A 453 27.74 3.89 71.34
N LYS A 454 27.54 3.67 72.65
CA LYS A 454 28.39 4.28 73.67
C LYS A 454 29.77 3.65 73.64
N SER A 455 29.81 2.31 73.55
CA SER A 455 31.05 1.55 73.40
C SER A 455 31.78 1.91 72.09
N PHE A 456 31.07 1.94 70.97
CA PHE A 456 31.64 2.27 69.66
C PHE A 456 32.18 3.71 69.59
N MET A 457 31.44 4.69 70.10
CA MET A 457 31.93 6.07 70.16
C MET A 457 33.13 6.20 71.09
N GLY A 458 33.12 5.56 72.25
CA GLY A 458 34.24 5.56 73.20
C GLY A 458 35.49 4.90 72.64
N SER A 459 35.35 3.74 71.98
CA SER A 459 36.49 3.06 71.33
C SER A 459 37.04 3.88 70.15
N THR A 460 36.17 4.62 69.45
CA THR A 460 36.59 5.54 68.39
C THR A 460 37.37 6.73 68.95
N VAL A 461 36.95 7.31 70.08
CA VAL A 461 37.74 8.35 70.78
C VAL A 461 39.12 7.81 71.15
N ALA A 462 39.19 6.62 71.78
CA ALA A 462 40.47 6.00 72.16
C ALA A 462 41.40 5.73 70.97
N ALA A 463 40.85 5.34 69.83
CA ALA A 463 41.62 5.17 68.60
C ALA A 463 42.18 6.51 68.07
N PHE A 464 41.42 7.59 68.13
CA PHE A 464 41.89 8.93 67.74
C PHE A 464 42.83 9.56 68.77
N GLU A 465 42.70 9.26 70.06
CA GLU A 465 43.68 9.66 71.07
C GLU A 465 45.07 9.10 70.76
N THR A 466 45.12 7.88 70.24
CA THR A 466 46.37 7.20 69.91
C THR A 466 46.91 7.65 68.56
N SER A 467 46.07 7.74 67.54
CA SER A 467 46.49 8.08 66.17
C SER A 467 46.65 9.58 65.92
N HIS A 468 45.85 10.42 66.58
CA HIS A 468 45.81 11.87 66.41
C HIS A 468 45.70 12.57 67.79
N PRO A 469 46.69 12.40 68.69
CA PRO A 469 46.63 12.90 70.07
C PRO A 469 46.43 14.42 70.16
N SER A 470 47.04 15.18 69.25
CA SER A 470 46.87 16.64 69.15
C SER A 470 45.43 17.05 68.83
N PHE A 471 44.73 16.29 67.98
CA PHE A 471 43.33 16.52 67.64
C PHE A 471 42.43 16.34 68.87
N ILE A 472 42.57 15.24 69.61
CA ILE A 472 41.75 15.01 70.80
C ILE A 472 42.09 15.98 71.94
N SER A 473 43.36 16.27 72.16
CA SER A 473 43.78 17.25 73.18
C SER A 473 43.22 18.64 72.88
N HIS A 474 43.27 19.10 71.63
CA HIS A 474 42.68 20.37 71.22
C HIS A 474 41.18 20.46 71.53
N LEU A 475 40.43 19.39 71.25
CA LEU A 475 39.01 19.33 71.55
C LEU A 475 38.74 19.35 73.07
N ARG A 476 39.57 18.67 73.87
CA ARG A 476 39.45 18.69 75.34
C ARG A 476 39.77 20.04 75.96
N GLU A 477 40.80 20.72 75.47
CA GLU A 477 41.17 22.07 75.92
C GLU A 477 40.03 23.08 75.69
N ARG A 478 39.19 22.84 74.68
CA ARG A 478 37.97 23.62 74.40
C ARG A 478 36.77 23.23 75.27
N GLY A 479 36.95 22.33 76.24
CA GLY A 479 35.93 21.96 77.23
C GLY A 479 34.86 20.98 76.70
N LEU A 480 35.18 20.19 75.68
CA LEU A 480 34.27 19.14 75.19
C LEU A 480 34.26 17.95 76.15
N THR A 481 33.06 17.44 76.43
CA THR A 481 32.83 16.23 77.25
C THR A 481 33.14 14.97 76.45
N GLU A 482 33.37 13.83 77.12
CA GLU A 482 33.64 12.54 76.44
C GLU A 482 32.56 12.13 75.43
N MET A 483 31.29 12.47 75.68
CA MET A 483 30.21 12.24 74.73
C MET A 483 30.32 13.15 73.49
N GLU A 484 30.69 14.43 73.68
CA GLU A 484 30.91 15.38 72.59
C GLU A 484 32.19 15.06 71.78
N LEU A 485 33.23 14.52 72.43
CA LEU A 485 34.42 13.98 71.76
C LEU A 485 34.06 12.81 70.87
N GLY A 486 33.27 11.86 71.37
CA GLY A 486 32.74 10.76 70.56
C GLY A 486 31.93 11.26 69.37
N TYR A 487 31.16 12.33 69.54
CA TYR A 487 30.38 12.95 68.47
C TYR A 487 31.27 13.56 67.39
N CYS A 488 32.34 14.26 67.78
CA CYS A 488 33.34 14.77 66.85
C CYS A 488 34.10 13.64 66.15
N CYS A 489 34.41 12.55 66.85
CA CYS A 489 35.07 11.39 66.26
C CYS A 489 34.19 10.66 65.22
N LEU A 490 32.86 10.76 65.29
CA LEU A 490 31.98 10.26 64.23
C LEU A 490 32.07 11.12 62.96
N TYR A 491 32.25 12.44 63.09
CA TYR A 491 32.54 13.30 61.93
C TYR A 491 33.93 13.05 61.34
N ALA A 492 34.91 12.80 62.21
CA ALA A 492 36.27 12.44 61.85
C ALA A 492 36.35 11.20 60.95
N ILE A 493 35.55 10.16 61.23
CA ILE A 493 35.48 8.96 60.38
C ILE A 493 34.65 9.14 59.10
N GLY A 494 34.20 10.36 58.77
CA GLY A 494 33.56 10.67 57.50
C GLY A 494 32.03 10.75 57.52
N LEU A 495 31.37 10.56 58.67
CA LEU A 495 29.92 10.75 58.76
C LEU A 495 29.58 12.25 58.66
N ASN A 496 28.43 12.57 58.08
CA ASN A 496 27.92 13.95 58.03
C ASN A 496 26.87 14.19 59.13
N GLY A 497 26.44 15.44 59.30
CA GLY A 497 25.45 15.82 60.33
C GLY A 497 24.20 14.94 60.39
N LYS A 498 23.64 14.58 59.23
CA LYS A 498 22.45 13.74 59.12
C LYS A 498 22.73 12.31 59.59
N ASN A 499 23.80 11.70 59.11
CA ASN A 499 24.16 10.31 59.42
C ASN A 499 24.50 10.14 60.90
N VAL A 500 25.21 11.11 61.51
CA VAL A 500 25.50 11.07 62.94
C VAL A 500 24.22 11.20 63.76
N GLY A 501 23.28 12.08 63.37
CA GLY A 501 21.97 12.19 64.01
C GLY A 501 21.14 10.90 63.92
N GLU A 502 21.13 10.24 62.76
CA GLU A 502 20.45 8.96 62.56
C GLU A 502 21.08 7.83 63.40
N TYR A 503 22.41 7.77 63.47
CA TYR A 503 23.11 6.74 64.24
C TYR A 503 22.89 6.91 65.75
N THR A 504 23.07 8.10 66.30
CA THR A 504 22.94 8.32 67.75
C THR A 504 21.50 8.25 68.25
N ARG A 505 20.49 8.40 67.37
CA ARG A 505 19.04 8.40 67.66
C ARG A 505 18.61 9.36 68.77
N MET A 506 19.39 10.41 69.02
CA MET A 506 19.06 11.42 70.03
C MET A 506 18.14 12.47 69.42
N SER A 507 16.94 12.64 69.99
CA SER A 507 16.08 13.76 69.64
C SER A 507 16.80 15.06 70.03
N ARG A 508 16.95 15.99 69.06
CA ARG A 508 17.67 17.27 69.21
C ARG A 508 19.20 17.22 69.13
N HIS A 509 19.77 16.37 68.27
CA HIS A 509 21.21 16.38 67.96
C HIS A 509 21.77 17.76 67.52
N TYR A 510 20.93 18.64 66.95
CA TYR A 510 21.29 20.02 66.62
C TYR A 510 21.69 20.85 67.86
N ILE A 511 21.18 20.51 69.06
CA ILE A 511 21.55 21.17 70.32
C ILE A 511 22.97 20.78 70.72
N ILE A 512 23.33 19.50 70.58
CA ILE A 512 24.70 19.02 70.85
C ILE A 512 25.66 19.64 69.84
N ASN A 513 25.30 19.68 68.56
CA ASN A 513 26.10 20.31 67.51
C ASN A 513 26.29 21.83 67.80
N SER A 514 25.22 22.54 68.16
CA SER A 514 25.29 23.96 68.55
C SER A 514 26.15 24.18 69.80
N GLY A 515 26.03 23.31 70.80
CA GLY A 515 26.86 23.34 72.01
C GLY A 515 28.34 23.15 71.70
N ILE A 516 28.68 22.18 70.87
CA ILE A 516 30.05 21.94 70.40
C ILE A 516 30.57 23.13 69.58
N ARG A 517 29.78 23.65 68.63
CA ARG A 517 30.15 24.83 67.83
C ARG A 517 30.48 26.03 68.71
N LYS A 518 29.68 26.28 69.75
CA LYS A 518 29.92 27.37 70.70
C LYS A 518 31.24 27.19 71.46
N LYS A 519 31.54 25.97 71.94
CA LYS A 519 32.81 25.64 72.61
C LYS A 519 34.03 25.78 71.70
N LEU A 520 33.87 25.48 70.42
CA LEU A 520 34.89 25.64 69.38
C LEU A 520 34.95 27.06 68.78
N SER A 521 34.16 28.01 69.30
CA SER A 521 34.11 29.40 68.82
C SER A 521 33.72 29.55 67.34
N LEU A 522 32.86 28.65 66.83
CA LEU A 522 32.32 28.71 65.47
C LEU A 522 31.03 29.55 65.45
N ASP A 523 31.00 30.60 64.64
CA ASP A 523 29.81 31.44 64.44
C ASP A 523 28.82 30.83 63.43
N GLU A 524 27.69 31.50 63.18
CA GLU A 524 26.66 31.03 62.22
C GLU A 524 27.12 31.04 60.76
N LYS A 525 28.17 31.81 60.43
CA LYS A 525 28.76 31.89 59.09
C LYS A 525 29.93 30.92 58.89
N SER A 526 30.40 30.30 59.97
CA SER A 526 31.49 29.32 59.97
C SER A 526 31.06 28.01 59.31
N THR A 527 32.04 27.29 58.73
CA THR A 527 31.82 26.01 58.04
C THR A 527 31.04 25.00 58.90
N ASN A 528 30.38 24.04 58.26
CA ASN A 528 29.63 23.01 58.98
C ASN A 528 30.57 22.24 59.93
N LEU A 529 30.04 21.85 61.10
CA LEU A 529 30.86 21.25 62.15
C LEU A 529 31.57 19.97 61.67
N ASP A 530 30.91 19.17 60.83
CA ASP A 530 31.50 17.97 60.23
C ASP A 530 32.71 18.32 59.33
N LYS A 531 32.56 19.31 58.45
CA LYS A 531 33.66 19.81 57.61
C LYS A 531 34.79 20.43 58.43
N TYR A 532 34.46 21.18 59.48
CA TYR A 532 35.46 21.78 60.38
C TYR A 532 36.29 20.70 61.08
N ILE A 533 35.63 19.67 61.63
CA ILE A 533 36.31 18.56 62.31
C ILE A 533 37.19 17.77 61.32
N GLN A 534 36.72 17.51 60.10
CA GLN A 534 37.54 16.85 59.08
C GLN A 534 38.73 17.70 58.60
N GLN A 535 38.59 19.03 58.62
CA GLN A 535 39.72 19.94 58.35
C GLN A 535 40.74 19.95 59.48
N LEU A 536 40.31 19.84 60.74
CA LEU A 536 41.20 19.76 61.90
C LEU A 536 42.05 18.48 61.95
N LEU A 537 41.69 17.45 61.19
CA LEU A 537 42.43 16.19 61.09
C LEU A 537 43.52 16.19 60.01
N LYS A 538 43.50 17.18 59.11
CA LYS A 538 44.52 17.39 58.09
C LYS A 538 45.59 18.32 58.63
#